data_AF-A0A841PUW4-F1
#
_entry.id   AF-A0A841PUW4-F1
#
_cell.length_a   1.000
_cell.length_b   1.000
_cell.length_c   1.000
_cell.angle_alpha   90.00
_cell.angle_beta   90.00
_cell.angle_gamma   90.00
#
_symmetry.space_group_name_H-M   'P 1'
#
loop_
_entity.id
_entity.type
_entity.pdbx_description
1 polymer ?
#
loop_
_entity_poly.entity_id
_entity_poly.type
_entity_poly.pdbx_seq_one_letter_code
_entity_poly.pdbx_strand_id
1 'polypeptide(L)'
;MDPFVLQLIIIPFLAFAIGIVLTIATKNIIAAPILTLALNVTYESMYHYILNYSFSLSSWNIILPLISLFTAYLTLTVLNQPTDEL
;
A
#
# COMPACT_ATOMS: atom_id res chain seq x y z
N MET A 1 -5.67 6.23 -20.22
CA MET A 1 -5.95 6.70 -18.84
C MET A 1 -4.70 7.37 -18.33
N ASP A 2 -4.85 8.47 -17.60
CA ASP A 2 -3.71 9.24 -17.09
C ASP A 2 -2.90 8.38 -16.09
N PRO A 3 -1.58 8.20 -16.29
CA PRO A 3 -0.69 7.48 -15.37
C PRO A 3 -0.80 7.95 -13.92
N PHE A 4 -1.09 9.25 -13.73
CA PHE A 4 -1.29 9.86 -12.43
C PHE A 4 -2.55 9.34 -11.72
N VAL A 5 -3.62 9.10 -12.47
CA VAL A 5 -4.90 8.60 -11.93
C VAL A 5 -4.76 7.13 -11.50
N LEU A 6 -4.03 6.32 -12.27
CA LEU A 6 -3.75 4.93 -11.93
C LEU A 6 -2.92 4.81 -10.64
N GLN A 7 -1.90 5.67 -10.48
CA GLN A 7 -1.04 5.68 -9.31
C GLN A 7 -1.72 6.22 -8.04
N LEU A 8 -2.67 7.16 -8.18
CA LEU A 8 -3.33 7.80 -7.04
C LEU A 8 -4.65 7.11 -6.62
N ILE A 9 -5.32 6.44 -7.56
CA ILE A 9 -6.64 5.84 -7.28
C ILE A 9 -6.54 4.31 -7.27
N ILE A 10 -5.96 3.69 -8.29
CA ILE A 10 -6.03 2.22 -8.39
C ILE A 10 -5.04 1.56 -7.43
N ILE A 11 -3.79 2.01 -7.42
CA ILE A 11 -2.77 1.44 -6.53
C ILE A 11 -3.09 1.64 -5.05
N PRO A 12 -3.53 2.82 -4.58
CA PRO A 12 -3.79 3.03 -3.17
C PRO A 12 -5.00 2.24 -2.68
N PHE A 13 -6.07 2.12 -3.48
CA PHE A 13 -7.22 1.29 -3.12
C PHE A 13 -6.86 -0.20 -3.08
N LEU A 14 -6.08 -0.70 -4.05
CA LEU A 14 -5.64 -2.09 -4.07
C LEU A 14 -4.70 -2.38 -2.88
N ALA A 15 -3.74 -1.50 -2.64
CA ALA A 15 -2.79 -1.62 -1.54
C ALA A 15 -3.48 -1.52 -0.18
N PHE A 16 -4.50 -0.68 -0.04
CA PHE A 16 -5.29 -0.57 1.20
C PHE A 16 -6.12 -1.82 1.44
N ALA A 17 -6.88 -2.28 0.44
CA ALA A 17 -7.73 -3.47 0.56
C ALA A 17 -6.88 -4.71 0.87
N ILE A 18 -5.79 -4.94 0.12
CA ILE A 18 -4.94 -6.10 0.34
C ILE A 18 -4.13 -5.93 1.63
N GLY A 19 -3.61 -4.73 1.92
CA GLY A 19 -2.82 -4.44 3.11
C GLY A 19 -3.59 -4.72 4.40
N ILE A 20 -4.85 -4.28 4.49
CA ILE A 20 -5.73 -4.58 5.64
C ILE A 20 -5.92 -6.09 5.79
N VAL A 21 -6.28 -6.78 4.72
CA VAL A 21 -6.49 -8.24 4.74
C VAL A 21 -5.21 -8.96 5.18
N LEU A 22 -4.06 -8.55 4.65
CA LEU A 22 -2.77 -9.12 4.99
C LEU A 22 -2.42 -8.89 6.46
N THR A 23 -2.63 -7.67 6.96
CA THR A 23 -2.37 -7.31 8.36
C THR A 23 -3.28 -8.08 9.31
N ILE A 24 -4.56 -8.27 8.98
CA ILE A 24 -5.47 -9.10 9.79
C ILE A 24 -5.03 -10.56 9.78
N ALA A 25 -4.70 -11.12 8.61
CA ALA A 25 -4.31 -12.53 8.47
C ALA A 25 -2.96 -12.85 9.14
N THR A 26 -1.97 -11.97 8.97
CA THR A 26 -0.60 -12.17 9.49
C THR A 26 -0.40 -11.62 10.89
N LYS A 27 -1.35 -10.80 11.38
CA LYS A 27 -1.21 -9.97 12.60
C LYS A 27 0.07 -9.14 12.60
N ASN A 28 0.61 -8.81 11.43
CA ASN A 28 1.87 -8.11 11.27
C ASN A 28 1.65 -6.78 10.53
N ILE A 29 1.98 -5.67 11.21
CA ILE A 29 1.86 -4.31 10.69
C ILE A 29 2.84 -4.01 9.56
N ILE A 30 3.96 -4.74 9.47
CA ILE A 30 5.02 -4.52 8.47
C ILE A 30 4.64 -5.18 7.13
N ALA A 31 3.73 -6.15 7.14
CA ALA A 31 3.34 -6.86 5.93
C ALA A 31 2.61 -5.96 4.91
N ALA A 32 1.80 -5.01 5.39
CA ALA A 32 1.10 -4.02 4.56
C ALA A 32 2.03 -3.04 3.82
N PRO A 33 3.00 -2.35 4.47
CA PRO A 33 3.92 -1.45 3.78
C PRO A 33 4.87 -2.18 2.82
N ILE A 34 5.33 -3.40 3.15
CA ILE A 34 6.17 -4.21 2.23
C ILE A 34 5.40 -4.52 0.95
N LEU A 35 4.16 -4.98 1.08
CA LEU A 35 3.32 -5.27 -0.09
C LEU A 35 3.04 -4.01 -0.90
N THR A 36 2.74 -2.90 -0.23
CA THR A 36 2.48 -1.61 -0.89
C THR A 36 3.69 -1.14 -1.69
N LEU A 37 4.89 -1.27 -1.12
CA LEU A 37 6.15 -0.96 -1.79
C LEU A 37 6.37 -1.88 -2.99
N ALA A 38 6.17 -3.19 -2.82
CA ALA A 38 6.34 -4.16 -3.89
C ALA A 38 5.40 -3.89 -5.09
N LEU A 39 4.13 -3.57 -4.81
CA LEU A 39 3.14 -3.24 -5.84
C LEU A 39 3.50 -1.93 -6.56
N ASN A 40 3.88 -0.88 -5.83
CA ASN A 40 4.20 0.42 -6.45
C ASN A 40 5.49 0.36 -7.27
N VAL A 41 6.54 -0.31 -6.77
CA VAL A 41 7.79 -0.52 -7.54
C VAL A 41 7.51 -1.33 -8.80
N THR A 42 6.71 -2.40 -8.71
CA THR A 42 6.36 -3.22 -9.88
C THR A 42 5.62 -2.39 -10.92
N TYR A 43 4.63 -1.61 -10.50
CA TYR A 43 3.88 -0.74 -11.41
C TYR A 43 4.77 0.28 -12.10
N GLU A 44 5.59 1.03 -11.35
CA GLU A 44 6.48 2.04 -11.94
C GLU A 44 7.50 1.38 -12.88
N SER A 45 8.06 0.24 -12.50
CA SER A 45 9.00 -0.52 -13.34
C SER A 45 8.36 -0.96 -14.66
N MET A 46 7.14 -1.51 -14.61
CA MET A 46 6.40 -1.90 -15.81
C MET A 46 6.04 -0.70 -16.67
N TYR A 47 5.64 0.41 -16.05
CA TYR A 47 5.29 1.64 -16.74
C TYR A 47 6.49 2.23 -17.49
N HIS A 48 7.66 2.30 -16.84
CA HIS A 48 8.90 2.73 -17.47
C HIS A 48 9.33 1.82 -18.62
N TYR A 49 9.20 0.50 -18.44
CA TYR A 49 9.50 -0.48 -19.48
C TYR A 49 8.61 -0.34 -20.71
N ILE A 50 7.29 -0.21 -20.51
CA ILE A 50 6.31 -0.09 -21.62
C ILE A 50 6.51 1.21 -22.40
N LEU A 51 6.82 2.32 -21.72
CA LEU A 51 7.00 3.63 -22.36
C LEU A 51 8.44 3.91 -22.80
N ASN A 52 9.35 2.95 -22.59
CA ASN A 52 10.76 3.08 -22.95
C ASN A 52 11.44 4.30 -22.32
N TYR A 53 11.01 4.67 -21.10
CA TYR A 53 11.57 5.78 -20.33
C TYR A 53 12.74 5.30 -19.46
N SER A 54 13.65 6.22 -19.14
CA SER A 54 14.70 5.97 -18.15
C SER A 54 14.08 5.54 -16.83
N PHE A 55 14.60 4.45 -16.26
CA PHE A 55 14.13 3.94 -14.99
C PHE A 55 14.35 4.98 -13.88
N SER A 56 13.26 5.35 -13.21
CA SER A 56 13.28 6.22 -12.04
C SER A 56 12.19 5.77 -11.09
N LEU A 57 12.49 5.76 -9.79
CA LEU A 57 11.47 5.48 -8.78
C LEU A 57 11.00 6.80 -8.20
N SER A 58 9.69 7.00 -8.21
CA SER A 58 9.06 8.18 -7.65
C SER A 58 9.06 8.15 -6.12
N SER A 59 8.88 9.32 -5.51
CA SER A 59 8.73 9.46 -4.05
C SER A 59 7.49 8.72 -3.50
N TRP A 60 6.56 8.30 -4.36
CA TRP A 60 5.41 7.48 -3.95
C TRP A 60 5.81 6.11 -3.41
N ASN A 61 6.98 5.59 -3.79
CA ASN A 61 7.54 4.37 -3.20
C ASN A 61 7.91 4.53 -1.71
N ILE A 62 7.94 5.75 -1.18
CA ILE A 62 8.17 6.03 0.24
C ILE A 62 6.86 6.46 0.90
N ILE A 63 6.10 7.35 0.25
CA ILE A 63 4.87 7.91 0.80
C ILE A 63 3.80 6.82 0.98
N LEU A 64 3.57 5.96 -0.03
CA LEU A 64 2.51 4.95 0.03
C LEU A 64 2.78 3.89 1.11
N PRO A 65 4.01 3.35 1.28
CA PRO A 65 4.30 2.45 2.40
C PRO A 65 4.13 3.10 3.77
N LEU A 66 4.48 4.39 3.94
CA LEU A 66 4.27 5.07 5.22
C LEU A 66 2.78 5.21 5.56
N ILE A 67 1.95 5.57 4.57
CA ILE A 67 0.49 5.61 4.74
C ILE A 67 -0.04 4.21 5.06
N SER A 68 0.43 3.19 4.35
CA SER A 68 0.04 1.79 4.57
C SER A 68 0.37 1.32 5.99
N LEU A 69 1.57 1.62 6.50
CA LEU A 69 1.97 1.32 7.88
C LEU A 69 1.04 2.00 8.90
N PHE A 70 0.72 3.28 8.69
CA PHE A 70 -0.19 4.02 9.57
C PHE A 70 -1.59 3.38 9.58
N THR A 71 -2.13 3.02 8.42
CA THR A 71 -3.45 2.38 8.33
C THR A 71 -3.47 0.98 8.92
N ALA A 72 -2.40 0.19 8.75
CA ALA A 72 -2.25 -1.14 9.34
C ALA A 72 -2.20 -1.06 10.88
N TYR A 73 -1.48 -0.07 11.42
CA TYR A 73 -1.46 0.20 12.85
C TYR A 73 -2.85 0.54 13.39
N LEU A 74 -3.56 1.49 12.77
CA LEU A 74 -4.93 1.85 13.16
C LEU A 74 -5.90 0.66 13.09
N THR A 75 -5.75 -0.19 12.07
CA THR A 75 -6.60 -1.38 11.91
C THR A 75 -6.41 -2.35 13.07
N LEU A 76 -5.17 -2.65 13.45
CA LEU A 76 -4.92 -3.56 14.57
C LEU A 76 -5.28 -2.96 15.91
N THR A 77 -5.13 -1.64 16.12
CA THR A 77 -5.55 -1.03 17.39
C THR A 77 -7.05 -1.10 17.57
N VAL A 78 -7.84 -0.82 16.52
CA VAL A 78 -9.30 -0.95 16.53
C VAL A 78 -9.73 -2.41 16.73
N LEU A 79 -9.09 -3.36 16.02
CA LEU A 79 -9.45 -4.78 16.11
C LEU A 79 -9.13 -5.40 17.47
N ASN A 80 -8.07 -4.92 18.15
CA ASN A 80 -7.66 -5.44 19.46
C ASN A 80 -8.29 -4.67 20.64
N GLN A 81 -9.22 -3.74 20.40
CA GLN A 81 -9.97 -3.15 21.51
C GLN A 81 -10.85 -4.24 22.16
N PRO A 82 -10.74 -4.45 23.49
CA PRO A 82 -11.69 -5.30 24.20
C PRO A 82 -13.09 -4.73 23.97
N THR A 83 -14.03 -5.59 23.59
CA THR A 83 -15.47 -5.26 23.51
C THR A 83 -16.07 -5.20 24.92
N ASP A 84 -15.41 -4.49 25.83
CA ASP A 84 -15.90 -4.23 27.17
C ASP A 84 -16.52 -2.84 27.17
N GLU A 85 -17.80 -2.75 26.78
CA GLU A 85 -18.80 -1.72 27.15
C GLU A 85 -19.95 -1.72 26.13
N LEU A 86 -20.81 -2.75 26.18
CA LEU A 86 -22.24 -2.65 25.82
C LEU A 86 -23.06 -3.64 26.67
#